data_AF-A0A8J5UY38-F1
#
_entry.id   AF-A0A8J5UY38-F1
#
_cell.length_a   1.000
_cell.length_b   1.000
_cell.length_c   1.000
_cell.angle_alpha   90.00
_cell.angle_beta   90.00
_cell.angle_gamma   90.00
#
_symmetry.space_group_name_H-M   'P 1'
#
loop_
_entity.id
_entity.type
_entity.pdbx_description
1 polymer ?
#
loop_
_entity_poly.entity_id
_entity_poly.type
_entity_poly.pdbx_seq_one_letter_code
_entity_poly.pdbx_strand_id
1 'polypeptide(L)'
;MAENESKKMEEMCLLQILDKLGQGSKLLWIVFVVSITTSLVNGLHSMSYVFIAEIPGHWCSIPQLQKPNWSAKQIKNISQADECHIYNFNYQDLANLKYEDTEKYVKEMKFNASVVPCT
;
A
#
# COMPACT_ATOMS: atom_id res chain seq x y z
N MET A 1 51.71 2.54 -23.44
CA MET A 1 51.30 3.93 -23.78
C MET A 1 50.46 3.98 -25.07
N ALA A 2 50.83 3.30 -26.16
CA ALA A 2 50.08 3.33 -27.43
C ALA A 2 48.63 2.78 -27.37
N GLU A 3 48.36 1.77 -26.55
CA GLU A 3 47.02 1.16 -26.43
C GLU A 3 45.98 2.12 -25.82
N ASN A 4 46.41 2.98 -24.89
CA ASN A 4 45.55 3.96 -24.23
C ASN A 4 45.16 5.12 -25.17
N GLU A 5 46.10 5.51 -26.04
CA GLU A 5 45.89 6.54 -27.07
C GLU A 5 44.92 6.05 -28.17
N SER A 6 44.98 4.76 -28.53
CA SER A 6 44.07 4.14 -29.50
C SER A 6 42.63 4.08 -28.97
N LYS A 7 42.44 3.65 -27.71
CA LYS A 7 41.10 3.64 -27.08
C LYS A 7 40.50 5.04 -26.98
N LYS A 8 41.32 6.02 -26.59
CA LYS A 8 40.89 7.41 -26.50
C LYS A 8 40.48 7.98 -27.86
N MET A 9 41.16 7.62 -28.95
CA MET A 9 40.76 8.01 -30.31
C MET A 9 39.45 7.36 -30.76
N GLU A 10 39.24 6.09 -30.42
CA GLU A 10 38.00 5.37 -30.72
C GLU A 10 36.81 5.98 -29.97
N GLU A 11 36.96 6.28 -28.68
CA GLU A 11 35.96 6.97 -27.88
C GLU A 11 35.61 8.36 -28.43
N MET A 12 36.61 9.16 -28.84
CA MET A 12 36.37 10.48 -29.44
C MET A 12 35.61 10.38 -30.78
N CYS A 13 35.95 9.41 -31.62
CA CYS A 13 35.26 9.19 -32.89
C CYS A 13 33.80 8.80 -32.67
N LEU A 14 33.55 7.90 -31.71
CA LEU A 14 32.22 7.45 -31.35
C LEU A 14 31.38 8.61 -30.79
N LEU A 15 31.95 9.43 -29.91
CA LEU A 15 31.29 10.62 -29.36
C LEU A 15 30.97 11.66 -30.44
N GLN A 16 31.85 11.87 -31.43
CA GLN A 16 31.58 12.78 -32.55
C GLN A 16 30.44 12.30 -33.45
N ILE A 17 30.33 10.99 -33.67
CA ILE A 17 29.23 10.40 -34.45
C ILE A 17 27.93 10.54 -33.68
N LEU A 18 27.93 10.27 -32.37
CA LEU A 18 26.77 10.49 -31.51
C LEU A 18 26.35 11.97 -31.46
N ASP A 19 27.30 12.90 -31.40
CA ASP A 19 27.03 14.34 -31.43
C ASP A 19 26.42 14.77 -32.77
N LYS A 20 26.94 14.26 -33.90
CA LYS A 20 26.36 14.49 -35.23
C LYS A 20 24.96 13.89 -35.39
N LEU A 21 24.70 12.72 -34.83
CA LEU A 21 23.36 12.11 -34.80
C LEU A 21 22.43 12.90 -33.86
N GLY A 22 22.99 13.48 -32.80
CA GLY A 22 22.33 14.34 -31.82
C GLY A 22 22.05 15.77 -32.30
N GLN A 23 22.65 16.23 -33.40
CA GLN A 23 22.46 17.56 -34.01
C GLN A 23 21.06 17.78 -34.66
N GLY A 24 20.03 17.15 -34.10
CA GLY A 24 18.75 17.82 -33.92
C GLY A 24 17.82 17.84 -35.12
N SER A 25 17.38 16.66 -35.59
CA SER A 25 16.09 16.61 -36.27
C SER A 25 14.96 16.75 -35.23
N LYS A 26 14.00 17.65 -35.47
CA LYS A 26 12.78 17.76 -34.64
C LYS A 26 12.09 16.40 -34.46
N LEU A 27 12.20 15.52 -35.46
CA LEU A 27 11.66 14.16 -35.40
C LEU A 27 12.31 13.31 -34.31
N LEU A 28 13.62 13.45 -34.07
CA LEU A 28 14.32 12.70 -33.01
C LEU A 28 13.78 13.07 -31.63
N TRP A 29 13.60 14.37 -31.37
CA TRP A 29 13.03 14.86 -30.12
C TRP A 29 11.56 14.46 -29.95
N ILE A 30 10.77 14.45 -31.04
CA ILE A 30 9.38 13.97 -31.01
C ILE A 30 9.34 12.49 -30.65
N VAL A 31 10.13 11.64 -31.32
CA VAL A 31 10.18 10.20 -31.04
C VAL A 31 10.65 9.95 -29.62
N PHE A 32 11.69 10.65 -29.17
CA PHE A 32 12.21 10.56 -27.81
C PHE A 32 11.15 10.89 -26.76
N VAL A 33 10.43 12.01 -26.92
CA VAL A 33 9.36 12.42 -26.00
C VAL A 33 8.21 11.42 -26.00
N VAL A 34 7.80 10.91 -27.17
CA VAL A 34 6.73 9.90 -27.27
C VAL A 34 7.15 8.59 -26.60
N SER A 35 8.36 8.11 -26.84
CA SER A 35 8.89 6.89 -26.22
C SER A 35 9.02 7.03 -24.71
N ILE A 36 9.50 8.17 -24.21
CA ILE A 36 9.59 8.42 -22.76
C ILE A 36 8.21 8.51 -22.14
N THR A 37 7.30 9.27 -22.74
CA THR A 37 5.97 9.49 -22.18
C THR A 37 5.20 8.17 -22.09
N THR A 38 5.24 7.35 -23.14
CA THR A 38 4.60 6.02 -23.13
C THR A 38 5.22 5.10 -22.08
N SER A 39 6.55 5.09 -21.94
CA SER A 39 7.24 4.29 -20.92
C SER A 39 6.89 4.73 -19.49
N LEU A 40 6.86 6.04 -19.24
CA LEU A 40 6.52 6.59 -17.92
C LEU A 40 5.06 6.32 -17.54
N VAL A 41 4.12 6.53 -18.48
CA VAL A 41 2.70 6.25 -18.25
C VAL A 41 2.48 4.77 -17.99
N ASN A 42 3.15 3.89 -18.74
CA ASN A 42 3.03 2.45 -18.55
C ASN A 42 3.60 2.01 -17.20
N GLY A 43 4.77 2.52 -16.82
CA GLY A 43 5.36 2.27 -15.51
C GLY A 43 4.46 2.75 -14.36
N LEU A 44 3.90 3.95 -14.47
CA LEU A 44 2.97 4.49 -13.48
C LEU A 44 1.66 3.69 -13.42
N HIS A 45 1.12 3.28 -14.56
CA HIS A 45 -0.10 2.48 -14.64
C HIS A 45 0.10 1.11 -13.95
N SER A 46 1.18 0.40 -14.25
CA SER A 46 1.50 -0.87 -13.60
C SER A 46 1.72 -0.72 -12.09
N MET A 47 2.38 0.36 -11.65
CA MET A 47 2.60 0.63 -10.22
C MET A 47 1.30 1.01 -9.49
N SER A 48 0.40 1.74 -10.14
CA SER A 48 -0.88 2.13 -9.54
C SER A 48 -1.74 0.91 -9.15
N TYR A 49 -1.67 -0.17 -9.92
CA TYR A 49 -2.41 -1.40 -9.63
C TYR A 49 -2.00 -2.01 -8.28
N VAL A 50 -0.71 -1.98 -7.93
CA VAL A 50 -0.21 -2.50 -6.65
C VAL A 50 -0.81 -1.76 -5.45
N PHE A 51 -1.06 -0.45 -5.58
CA PHE A 51 -1.61 0.36 -4.51
C PHE A 51 -3.13 0.43 -4.49
N ILE A 52 -3.81 0.11 -5.61
CA ILE A 52 -5.28 0.13 -5.71
C ILE A 52 -5.88 -1.26 -5.48
N ALA A 53 -5.16 -2.34 -5.81
CA ALA A 53 -5.72 -3.69 -5.84
C ALA A 53 -6.20 -4.21 -4.49
N GLU A 54 -5.62 -3.76 -3.37
CA GLU A 54 -6.00 -4.22 -2.05
C GLU A 54 -6.25 -3.05 -1.10
N ILE A 55 -7.53 -2.82 -0.78
CA ILE A 55 -7.90 -2.06 0.41
C ILE A 55 -7.72 -3.02 1.59
N PRO A 56 -6.76 -2.79 2.51
CA PRO A 56 -6.61 -3.67 3.66
C PRO A 56 -7.89 -3.61 4.49
N GLY A 57 -8.35 -4.77 4.97
CA GLY A 57 -9.52 -4.82 5.84
C GLY A 57 -9.32 -3.94 7.07
N HIS A 58 -10.06 -2.83 7.15
CA HIS A 58 -10.02 -1.93 8.28
C HIS A 58 -11.02 -2.39 9.34
N TRP A 59 -10.69 -2.10 10.60
CA TRP A 59 -11.53 -2.39 11.74
C TRP A 59 -11.11 -1.47 12.88
N CYS A 60 -11.96 -1.38 13.90
CA CYS A 60 -11.86 -0.33 14.88
C CYS A 60 -10.98 -0.74 16.05
N SER A 61 -10.04 0.15 16.40
CA SER A 61 -9.14 -0.07 17.54
C SER A 61 -9.87 0.24 18.84
N ILE A 62 -9.95 -0.74 19.74
CA ILE A 62 -10.66 -0.63 21.02
C ILE A 62 -9.62 -0.72 22.14
N PRO A 63 -9.12 0.43 22.63
CA PRO A 63 -7.98 0.45 23.56
C PRO A 63 -8.29 -0.25 24.89
N GLN A 64 -9.55 -0.34 25.29
CA GLN A 64 -9.98 -1.06 26.49
C GLN A 64 -9.68 -2.56 26.40
N LEU A 65 -9.82 -3.14 25.19
CA LEU A 65 -9.57 -4.55 24.92
C LEU A 65 -8.11 -4.87 24.56
N GLN A 66 -7.24 -3.86 24.50
CA GLN A 66 -5.78 -4.04 24.33
C GLN A 66 -5.04 -4.29 25.65
N LYS A 67 -5.69 -4.00 26.79
CA LYS A 67 -5.16 -4.28 28.13
C LYS A 67 -5.07 -5.78 28.43
N PRO A 68 -6.09 -6.60 28.16
CA PRO A 68 -5.90 -8.04 28.17
C PRO A 68 -5.01 -8.43 26.98
N ASN A 69 -4.09 -9.39 27.16
CA ASN A 69 -3.19 -9.91 26.13
C ASN A 69 -3.94 -10.71 25.03
N TRP A 70 -5.01 -10.14 24.47
CA TRP A 70 -5.81 -10.73 23.40
C TRP A 70 -5.20 -10.40 22.05
N SER A 71 -5.29 -11.34 21.12
CA SER A 71 -4.87 -11.10 19.74
C SER A 71 -5.82 -10.14 19.03
N ALA A 72 -5.31 -9.38 18.06
CA ALA A 72 -6.12 -8.52 17.21
C ALA A 72 -7.31 -9.27 16.55
N LYS A 73 -7.11 -10.55 16.18
CA LYS A 73 -8.17 -11.40 15.62
C LYS A 73 -9.31 -11.68 16.61
N GLN A 74 -8.96 -11.92 17.87
CA GLN A 74 -9.92 -12.13 18.95
C GLN A 74 -10.73 -10.88 19.22
N ILE A 75 -10.06 -9.73 19.32
CA ILE A 75 -10.72 -8.43 19.53
C ILE A 75 -11.68 -8.15 18.37
N LYS A 76 -11.22 -8.32 17.12
CA LYS A 76 -12.05 -8.14 15.92
C LYS A 76 -13.30 -9.03 15.94
N ASN A 77 -13.18 -10.30 16.34
CA ASN A 77 -14.30 -11.25 16.36
C ASN A 77 -15.44 -10.82 17.31
N ILE A 78 -15.10 -10.19 18.44
CA ILE A 78 -16.09 -9.79 19.46
C ILE A 78 -16.61 -8.36 19.28
N SER A 79 -15.87 -7.50 18.58
CA SER A 79 -16.24 -6.10 18.45
C SER A 79 -16.83 -5.72 17.10
N GLN A 80 -16.45 -6.43 16.03
CA GLN A 80 -16.78 -6.03 14.67
C GLN A 80 -18.25 -6.32 14.34
N ALA A 81 -19.00 -5.25 14.08
CA ALA A 81 -20.31 -5.32 13.44
C ALA A 81 -20.20 -5.15 11.92
N ASP A 82 -19.35 -4.21 11.49
CA ASP A 82 -19.05 -3.88 10.09
C ASP A 82 -17.61 -3.34 9.98
N GLU A 83 -17.16 -2.92 8.79
CA GLU A 83 -15.80 -2.36 8.60
C GLU A 83 -15.57 -1.05 9.38
N CYS A 84 -16.61 -0.22 9.51
CA CYS A 84 -16.58 1.10 10.19
C CYS A 84 -17.42 1.17 11.47
N HIS A 85 -17.99 0.04 11.91
CA HIS A 85 -18.91 0.01 13.04
C HIS A 85 -18.62 -1.10 14.03
N ILE A 86 -18.86 -0.81 15.30
CA ILE A 86 -18.69 -1.74 16.42
C ILE A 86 -19.97 -1.88 17.24
N TYR A 87 -20.06 -2.97 17.99
CA TYR A 87 -21.13 -3.16 18.96
C TYR A 87 -20.99 -2.20 20.15
N ASN A 88 -22.08 -1.60 20.59
CA ASN A 88 -22.11 -0.72 21.75
C ASN A 88 -22.13 -1.53 23.06
N PHE A 89 -21.02 -2.22 23.35
CA PHE A 89 -20.81 -2.91 24.61
C PHE A 89 -19.92 -2.09 25.56
N ASN A 90 -20.04 -2.35 26.86
CA ASN A 90 -19.07 -1.83 27.82
C ASN A 90 -17.77 -2.65 27.73
N TYR A 91 -16.85 -2.19 26.88
CA TYR A 91 -15.57 -2.87 26.67
C TYR A 91 -14.65 -2.92 27.89
N GLN A 92 -14.85 -2.06 28.90
CA GLN A 92 -14.11 -2.18 30.16
C GLN A 92 -14.54 -3.43 30.93
N ASP A 93 -15.83 -3.74 30.93
CA ASP A 93 -16.35 -4.93 31.62
C ASP A 93 -15.89 -6.20 30.90
N LEU A 94 -15.94 -6.19 29.56
CA LEU A 94 -15.45 -7.30 28.74
C LEU A 94 -13.94 -7.54 28.92
N ALA A 95 -13.14 -6.48 29.10
CA ALA A 95 -11.70 -6.59 29.31
C ALA A 95 -11.32 -7.33 30.61
N ASN A 96 -12.23 -7.40 31.58
CA ASN A 96 -12.02 -8.11 32.86
C ASN A 96 -12.39 -9.60 32.79
N LEU A 97 -13.14 -10.02 31.75
CA LEU A 97 -13.55 -11.40 31.55
C LEU A 97 -12.48 -12.18 30.78
N LYS A 98 -12.58 -13.52 30.79
CA LYS A 98 -11.80 -14.35 29.86
C LYS A 98 -12.37 -14.22 28.46
N TYR A 99 -11.55 -14.52 27.45
CA TYR A 99 -11.95 -14.41 26.06
C TYR A 99 -13.13 -15.35 25.74
N GLU A 100 -13.13 -16.57 26.27
CA GLU A 100 -14.17 -17.58 26.01
C GLU A 100 -15.54 -17.13 26.55
N ASP A 101 -15.56 -16.55 27.74
CA ASP A 101 -16.76 -16.02 28.38
C ASP A 101 -17.29 -14.80 27.62
N THR A 102 -16.38 -13.94 27.18
CA THR A 102 -16.69 -12.75 26.37
C THR A 102 -17.29 -13.15 25.02
N GLU A 103 -16.70 -14.13 24.34
CA GLU A 103 -17.20 -14.60 23.05
C GLU A 103 -18.61 -15.17 23.17
N LYS A 104 -18.89 -15.92 24.24
CA LYS A 104 -20.23 -16.44 24.52
C LYS A 104 -21.24 -15.33 24.78
N TYR A 105 -20.89 -14.37 25.65
CA TYR A 105 -21.73 -13.21 25.96
C TYR A 105 -22.08 -12.40 24.70
N VAL A 106 -21.07 -12.11 23.88
CA VAL A 106 -21.26 -11.35 22.64
C VAL A 106 -22.14 -12.13 21.66
N LYS A 107 -21.96 -13.44 21.50
CA LYS A 107 -22.80 -14.26 20.61
C LYS A 107 -24.28 -14.23 21.02
N GLU A 108 -24.57 -14.27 22.31
CA GLU A 108 -25.94 -14.24 22.83
C GLU A 108 -26.56 -12.84 22.70
N MET A 109 -25.78 -11.77 22.92
CA MET A 109 -26.26 -10.39 22.89
C MET A 109 -26.19 -9.72 21.51
N LYS A 110 -25.52 -10.34 20.52
CA LYS A 110 -25.26 -9.75 19.19
C LYS A 110 -26.51 -9.21 18.50
N PHE A 111 -27.65 -9.90 18.65
CA PHE A 111 -28.92 -9.54 18.01
C PHE A 111 -29.61 -8.34 18.67
N ASN A 112 -29.31 -8.07 19.94
CA ASN A 112 -29.92 -6.98 20.71
C ASN A 112 -28.99 -5.78 20.86
N ALA A 113 -27.71 -5.93 20.51
CA ALA A 113 -26.71 -4.90 20.63
C ALA A 113 -26.93 -3.78 19.61
N SER A 114 -26.90 -2.53 20.09
CA SER A 114 -26.85 -1.37 19.20
C SER A 114 -25.48 -1.27 18.55
N VAL A 115 -25.43 -0.72 17.34
CA VAL A 115 -24.20 -0.56 16.55
C VAL A 115 -23.85 0.93 16.52
N VAL A 116 -22.59 1.27 16.79
CA VAL A 116 -22.08 2.65 16.82
C VAL A 116 -20.90 2.82 15.87
N PRO A 117 -20.73 4.02 15.28
CA PRO A 117 -19.58 4.32 14.45
C PRO A 117 -18.31 4.35 15.28
N CYS A 118 -17.21 3.95 14.66
CA CYS A 118 -15.92 3.95 15.33
C CYS A 118 -15.42 5.38 15.53
N THR A 119 -15.14 5.73 16.79
CA THR A 119 -14.75 7.07 17.23
C THR A 119 -13.33 7.06 17.79
#